data_AF-A0AAE3WHJ2-F1
#
_entry.id   AF-A0AAE3WHJ2-F1
#
_cell.length_a   1.000
_cell.length_b   1.000
_cell.length_c   1.000
_cell.angle_alpha   90.00
_cell.angle_beta   90.00
_cell.angle_gamma   90.00
#
_symmetry.space_group_name_H-M   'P 1'
#
loop_
_entity.id
_entity.type
_entity.pdbx_description
1 polymer ?
#
loop_
_entity_poly.entity_id
_entity_poly.type
_entity_poly.pdbx_seq_one_letter_code
_entity_poly.pdbx_strand_id
1 'polypeptide(L)' 'DVLYKIDPAPYAVRVASAEATLARAEATRQNAQDQLARTEALRERRVTAGVDLENATTTLAQADADVAIANASLQEA' A
#
# COMPACT_ATOMS: atom_id res chain seq x y z
N ASP A 1 -15.22 -12.23 34.45
CA ASP A 1 -15.63 -10.83 34.64
C ASP A 1 -14.49 -9.92 34.22
N VAL A 2 -14.77 -8.78 33.60
CA VAL A 2 -13.70 -7.84 33.17
C VAL A 2 -13.24 -7.07 34.41
N LEU A 3 -12.01 -7.30 34.86
CA LEU A 3 -11.51 -6.70 36.11
C LEU A 3 -11.21 -5.19 36.00
N TYR A 4 -10.84 -4.69 34.81
CA TYR A 4 -10.55 -3.27 34.57
C TYR A 4 -10.86 -2.88 33.12
N LYS A 5 -11.32 -1.64 32.90
CA LYS A 5 -11.59 -1.07 31.57
C LYS A 5 -10.66 0.12 31.34
N ILE A 6 -9.79 0.02 30.34
CA ILE A 6 -8.93 1.12 29.90
C ILE A 6 -9.79 2.09 29.07
N ASP A 7 -9.53 3.40 29.17
CA ASP A 7 -10.15 4.40 28.30
C ASP A 7 -9.82 4.07 26.83
N PRO A 8 -10.82 3.77 25.98
CA PRO A 8 -10.58 3.37 24.60
C PRO A 8 -10.20 4.54 23.70
N ALA A 9 -10.43 5.80 24.11
CA ALA A 9 -10.23 6.97 23.24
C ALA A 9 -8.84 7.05 22.59
N PRO A 10 -7.71 6.92 23.32
CA PRO A 10 -6.38 6.97 22.69
C PRO A 10 -6.10 5.77 21.76
N TYR A 11 -6.65 4.59 22.05
CA TYR A 11 -6.50 3.41 21.19
C TYR A 11 -7.32 3.54 19.91
N ALA A 12 -8.54 4.07 19.99
CA ALA A 12 -9.39 4.33 18.82
C ALA A 12 -8.73 5.30 17.83
N VAL A 13 -8.05 6.34 18.33
CA VAL A 13 -7.29 7.27 17.48
C VAL A 13 -6.10 6.57 16.80
N ARG A 14 -5.39 5.69 17.52
CA ARG A 14 -4.29 4.91 16.94
C ARG A 14 -4.76 3.98 15.82
N VAL A 15 -5.85 3.24 16.05
CA VAL A 15 -6.46 2.37 15.04
C VAL A 15 -6.87 3.18 13.81
N ALA A 16 -7.63 4.27 14.00
CA ALA A 16 -8.05 5.12 12.88
C ALA A 16 -6.88 5.69 12.06
N SER A 17 -5.78 6.06 12.73
CA SER A 17 -4.56 6.52 12.06
C SER A 17 -3.89 5.39 11.25
N ALA A 18 -3.87 4.16 11.78
CA ALA A 18 -3.30 3.01 11.09
C ALA A 18 -4.17 2.59 9.89
N GLU A 19 -5.50 2.63 10.03
CA GLU A 19 -6.45 2.39 8.92
C GLU A 19 -6.24 3.39 7.79
N ALA A 20 -6.11 4.69 8.10
CA ALA A 20 -5.85 5.72 7.10
C ALA A 20 -4.49 5.50 6.40
N THR A 21 -3.49 5.02 7.13
CA THR A 21 -2.16 4.71 6.57
C THR A 21 -2.24 3.52 5.61
N LEU A 22 -2.96 2.47 5.98
CA LEU A 22 -3.23 1.31 5.12
C LEU A 22 -3.95 1.73 3.84
N ALA A 23 -5.05 2.50 3.96
CA ALA A 23 -5.82 2.96 2.81
C ALA A 23 -4.94 3.77 1.82
N ARG A 24 -4.02 4.60 2.34
CA ARG A 24 -3.06 5.34 1.51
C ARG A 24 -2.07 4.41 0.79
N ALA A 25 -1.56 3.40 1.48
CA ALA A 25 -0.66 2.41 0.87
C ALA A 25 -1.37 1.62 -0.24
N GLU A 26 -2.61 1.20 -0.01
CA GLU A 26 -3.43 0.49 -0.99
C GLU A 26 -3.70 1.34 -2.24
N ALA A 27 -4.05 2.62 -2.06
CA ALA A 27 -4.22 3.54 -3.18
C ALA A 27 -2.92 3.73 -3.99
N THR A 28 -1.78 3.77 -3.30
CA THR A 28 -0.46 3.88 -3.93
C THR A 28 -0.13 2.63 -4.75
N ARG A 29 -0.38 1.45 -4.18
CA ARG A 29 -0.28 0.15 -4.87
C ARG A 29 -1.16 0.10 -6.11
N GLN A 30 -2.43 0.51 -6.01
CA GLN A 30 -3.33 0.51 -7.17
C GLN A 30 -2.79 1.39 -8.30
N ASN A 31 -2.29 2.60 -7.98
CA ASN A 31 -1.70 3.47 -8.99
C ASN A 31 -0.44 2.84 -9.63
N ALA A 32 0.40 2.16 -8.85
CA ALA A 32 1.58 1.45 -9.38
C ALA A 32 1.17 0.28 -10.29
N GLN A 33 0.12 -0.47 -9.93
CA GLN A 33 -0.45 -1.52 -10.78
C GLN A 33 -0.95 -0.98 -12.12
N ASP A 34 -1.72 0.10 -12.09
CA ASP A 34 -2.22 0.74 -13.30
C ASP A 34 -1.07 1.26 -14.18
N GLN A 35 -0.02 1.77 -13.56
CA GLN A 35 1.17 2.23 -14.28
C GLN A 35 1.92 1.09 -14.94
N LEU A 36 2.10 -0.04 -14.24
CA LEU A 36 2.72 -1.24 -14.81
C LEU A 36 1.90 -1.73 -16.03
N ALA A 37 0.58 -1.87 -15.88
CA ALA A 37 -0.30 -2.29 -16.96
C ALA A 37 -0.23 -1.37 -18.18
N ARG A 38 -0.16 -0.04 -17.96
CA ARG A 38 0.05 0.93 -19.05
C ARG A 38 1.41 0.74 -19.73
N THR A 39 2.48 0.55 -18.96
CA THR A 39 3.83 0.37 -19.49
C THR A 39 3.95 -0.93 -20.29
N GLU A 40 3.33 -2.02 -19.84
CA GLU A 40 3.26 -3.30 -20.56
C GLU A 40 2.57 -3.14 -21.92
N ALA A 41 1.40 -2.50 -21.96
CA ALA A 41 0.66 -2.25 -23.19
C ALA A 41 1.43 -1.37 -24.20
N LEU A 42 2.22 -0.40 -23.71
CA LEU A 42 3.07 0.43 -24.57
C LEU A 42 4.29 -0.34 -25.10
N ARG A 43 4.85 -1.26 -24.31
CA ARG A 43 5.99 -2.10 -24.73
C ARG A 43 5.60 -3.09 -25.82
N GLU A 44 4.41 -3.68 -25.74
CA GLU A 44 3.86 -4.53 -26.79
C GLU A 44 3.77 -3.78 -28.14
N ARG A 45 3.50 -2.47 -28.08
CA ARG A 45 3.48 -1.57 -29.24
C ARG A 45 4.86 -1.03 -29.64
N ARG A 46 5.94 -1.48 -28.97
CA ARG A 46 7.33 -1.01 -29.11
C ARG A 46 7.53 0.49 -28.86
N VAL A 47 6.73 1.07 -27.97
CA VAL A 47 6.74 2.52 -27.67
C VAL A 47 7.63 2.86 -26.45
N THR A 48 7.80 1.94 -25.51
CA THR A 48 8.55 2.16 -24.24
C THR A 48 9.86 1.37 -24.17
N ALA A 49 10.83 1.89 -23.42
CA ALA A 49 12.13 1.23 -23.22
C ALA A 49 12.01 0.11 -22.17
N GLY A 50 12.91 -0.88 -22.22
CA GLY A 50 12.93 -1.99 -21.24
C GLY A 50 13.09 -1.51 -19.79
N VAL A 51 13.87 -0.45 -19.58
CA VAL A 51 14.07 0.19 -18.27
C VAL A 51 12.78 0.75 -17.68
N ASP A 52 11.83 1.21 -18.50
CA ASP A 52 10.54 1.73 -18.00
C ASP A 52 9.70 0.61 -17.39
N LEU A 53 9.74 -0.58 -18.00
CA LEU A 53 9.03 -1.76 -17.48
C LEU A 53 9.66 -2.24 -16.17
N GLU A 54 10.99 -2.31 -16.11
CA GLU A 54 11.72 -2.70 -14.89
C GLU A 54 11.44 -1.74 -13.73
N ASN A 55 11.43 -0.43 -14.01
CA ASN A 55 11.09 0.59 -13.03
C ASN A 55 9.64 0.47 -12.55
N ALA A 56 8.68 0.27 -13.45
CA ALA A 56 7.27 0.09 -13.08
C ALA A 56 7.06 -1.17 -12.23
N THR A 57 7.75 -2.26 -12.58
CA THR A 57 7.71 -3.53 -11.82
C THR A 57 8.28 -3.34 -10.41
N THR A 58 9.42 -2.67 -10.30
CA THR A 58 10.06 -2.39 -9.01
C THR A 58 9.19 -1.48 -8.13
N THR A 59 8.57 -0.46 -8.74
CA THR A 59 7.66 0.46 -8.04
C THR A 59 6.44 -0.28 -7.49
N LEU A 60 5.87 -1.21 -8.26
CA LEU A 60 4.76 -2.05 -7.78
C LEU A 60 5.20 -2.92 -6.59
N ALA A 61 6.35 -3.60 -6.70
CA ALA A 61 6.85 -4.44 -5.62
C ALA A 61 7.10 -3.65 -4.31
N GLN A 62 7.59 -2.41 -4.42
CA GLN A 62 7.72 -1.50 -3.28
C GLN A 62 6.36 -1.15 -2.67
N ALA A 63 5.37 -0.81 -3.50
CA ALA A 63 4.04 -0.47 -3.00
C ALA A 63 3.33 -1.67 -2.36
N ASP A 64 3.53 -2.89 -2.87
CA ASP A 64 3.05 -4.12 -2.22
C ASP A 64 3.68 -4.32 -0.84
N ALA A 65 4.98 -4.03 -0.69
CA ALA A 65 5.67 -4.09 0.60
C ALA A 65 5.14 -3.03 1.58
N ASP A 66 4.89 -1.81 1.10
CA ASP A 66 4.32 -0.73 1.93
C ASP A 66 2.91 -1.09 2.44
N VAL A 67 2.08 -1.75 1.63
CA VAL A 67 0.78 -2.28 2.06
C VAL A 67 0.94 -3.34 3.15
N ALA A 68 1.93 -4.24 3.02
CA ALA A 68 2.19 -5.24 4.05
C ALA A 68 2.64 -4.60 5.37
N ILE A 69 3.50 -3.58 5.32
CA ILE A 69 3.95 -2.82 6.50
C ILE A 69 2.78 -2.09 7.16
N ALA A 70 1.93 -1.42 6.38
CA ALA A 70 0.77 -0.71 6.90
C ALA A 70 -0.27 -1.65 7.52
N ASN A 71 -0.48 -2.82 6.91
CA ASN A 71 -1.33 -3.87 7.48
C ASN A 71 -0.81 -4.38 8.82
N ALA A 72 0.49 -4.64 8.94
CA ALA A 72 1.10 -5.04 10.20
C ALA A 72 0.94 -3.95 11.27
N SER A 73 1.16 -2.69 10.89
CA SER A 73 0.98 -1.54 11.78
C SER A 73 -0.46 -1.38 12.29
N LEU A 74 -1.46 -1.70 11.45
CA LEU A 74 -2.87 -1.73 11.86
C LEU A 74 -3.17 -2.88 12.84
N GLN A 75 -2.55 -4.04 12.67
CA GLN A 75 -2.71 -5.16 13.60
C GLN A 75 -2.08 -4.90 14.97
N GLU A 76 -1.08 -4.02 15.05
CA GLU A 76 -0.42 -3.60 16.29
C GLU A 76 -1.10 -2.41 17.01
N ALA A 77 -2.04 -1.72 16.35
CA ALA A 77 -2.67 -0.49 16.83
C ALA A 77 -3.78 -0.76 17.87
#